data_AF-A0ABD2ZFP4-F1
#
_entry.id   AF-A0ABD2ZFP4-F1
#
_cell.length_a   1.000
_cell.length_b   1.000
_cell.length_c   1.000
_cell.angle_alpha   90.00
_cell.angle_beta   90.00
_cell.angle_gamma   90.00
#
_symmetry.space_group_name_H-M   'P 1'
#
loop_
_entity.id
_entity.type
_entity.pdbx_description
1 polymer ?
#
loop_
_entity_poly.entity_id
_entity_poly.type
_entity_poly.pdbx_seq_one_letter_code
_entity_poly.pdbx_strand_id
1 'polypeptide(L)'
;MQLGLLESDNYVEYTLEEAVVFQMPSSLRLLFATLLAFCSPTNPTLLWEKFEPDLSRDFEWSKGITQFTAEQIKRNVLQDINTSLELMGKSIDSYHLIPEKFQLSHTEKLTKELQSEKIFLSLKKIC
;
A
#
# COMPACT_ATOMS: atom_id res chain seq x y z
N MET A 1 -25.95 11.57 17.54
CA MET A 1 -26.20 10.92 16.24
C MET A 1 -24.86 10.69 15.58
N GLN A 2 -24.47 9.43 15.41
CA GLN A 2 -23.19 9.01 14.85
C GLN A 2 -23.45 7.99 13.75
N LEU A 3 -24.39 8.31 12.86
CA LEU A 3 -24.79 7.44 11.75
C LEU A 3 -23.89 7.66 10.52
N GLY A 4 -23.45 8.91 10.29
CA GLY A 4 -22.63 9.24 9.11
C GLY A 4 -21.22 8.62 9.12
N LEU A 5 -20.58 8.49 10.28
CA LEU A 5 -19.24 7.88 10.39
C LEU A 5 -19.27 6.35 10.18
N LEU A 6 -20.30 5.69 10.70
CA LEU A 6 -20.47 4.24 10.52
C LEU A 6 -20.86 3.90 9.08
N GLU A 7 -21.68 4.74 8.44
CA GLU A 7 -22.05 4.55 7.04
C GLU A 7 -20.87 4.77 6.09
N SER A 8 -19.98 5.74 6.37
CA SER A 8 -18.76 5.93 5.60
C SER A 8 -17.78 4.77 5.74
N ASP A 9 -17.66 4.16 6.92
CA ASP A 9 -16.79 3.00 7.13
C ASP A 9 -17.25 1.79 6.34
N ASN A 10 -18.56 1.51 6.41
CA ASN A 10 -19.17 0.44 5.64
C ASN A 10 -18.93 0.67 4.14
N TYR A 11 -19.11 1.89 3.65
CA TYR A 11 -18.87 2.22 2.24
C TYR A 11 -17.41 2.04 1.82
N VAL A 12 -16.45 2.47 2.65
CA VAL A 12 -15.01 2.28 2.40
C VAL A 12 -14.68 0.78 2.29
N GLU A 13 -15.20 -0.02 3.21
CA GLU A 13 -14.97 -1.45 3.25
C GLU A 13 -15.59 -2.16 2.04
N TYR A 14 -16.86 -1.89 1.72
CA TYR A 14 -17.52 -2.44 0.52
C TYR A 14 -16.79 -2.08 -0.77
N THR A 15 -16.36 -0.82 -0.89
CA THR A 15 -15.62 -0.35 -2.08
C THR A 15 -14.31 -1.14 -2.26
N LEU A 16 -13.60 -1.42 -1.18
CA LEU A 16 -12.37 -2.22 -1.21
C LEU A 16 -12.66 -3.70 -1.50
N GLU A 17 -13.71 -4.28 -0.91
CA GLU A 17 -14.13 -5.65 -1.20
C GLU A 17 -14.43 -5.87 -2.68
N GLU A 18 -15.17 -4.94 -3.31
CA GLU A 18 -15.43 -5.00 -4.74
C GLU A 18 -14.14 -4.87 -5.55
N ALA A 19 -13.30 -3.89 -5.21
CA ALA A 19 -12.07 -3.60 -5.94
C ALA A 19 -11.06 -4.77 -5.91
N VAL A 20 -10.97 -5.51 -4.81
CA VAL A 20 -10.07 -6.68 -4.68
C VAL A 20 -10.34 -7.73 -5.76
N VAL A 21 -11.57 -7.83 -6.26
CA VAL A 21 -11.96 -8.84 -7.26
C VAL A 21 -11.36 -8.57 -8.63
N PHE A 22 -11.16 -7.29 -9.00
CA PHE A 22 -10.81 -6.91 -10.37
C PHE A 22 -9.59 -5.98 -10.51
N GLN A 23 -9.13 -5.34 -9.43
CA GLN A 23 -8.00 -4.42 -9.49
C GLN A 23 -6.65 -5.11 -9.31
N MET A 24 -5.64 -4.58 -10.00
CA MET A 24 -4.25 -4.92 -9.72
C MET A 24 -3.85 -4.39 -8.33
N PRO A 25 -2.96 -5.08 -7.59
CA PRO A 25 -2.56 -4.66 -6.24
C PRO A 25 -2.03 -3.22 -6.16
N SER A 26 -1.31 -2.74 -7.18
CA SER A 26 -0.85 -1.35 -7.24
C SER A 26 -2.00 -0.33 -7.32
N SER A 27 -3.01 -0.59 -8.15
CA SER A 27 -4.22 0.24 -8.23
C SER A 27 -5.03 0.17 -6.93
N LEU A 28 -5.10 -1.01 -6.31
CA LEU A 28 -5.76 -1.21 -5.03
C LEU A 28 -5.07 -0.41 -3.91
N ARG A 29 -3.73 -0.35 -3.89
CA ARG A 29 -2.96 0.50 -2.95
C ARG A 29 -3.26 1.99 -3.13
N LEU A 30 -3.41 2.47 -4.37
CA LEU A 30 -3.81 3.85 -4.64
C LEU A 30 -5.24 4.14 -4.18
N LEU A 31 -6.18 3.22 -4.42
CA LEU A 31 -7.56 3.33 -3.95
C LEU A 31 -7.60 3.40 -2.43
N PHE A 32 -6.88 2.51 -1.74
CA PHE A 32 -6.75 2.52 -0.29
C PHE A 32 -6.25 3.87 0.24
N ALA A 33 -5.17 4.41 -0.34
CA ALA A 33 -4.65 5.75 0.02
C ALA A 33 -5.70 6.85 -0.19
N THR A 34 -6.46 6.79 -1.29
CA THR A 34 -7.53 7.75 -1.61
C THR A 34 -8.64 7.70 -0.55
N LEU A 35 -9.08 6.51 -0.17
CA LEU A 35 -10.10 6.32 0.86
C LEU A 35 -9.63 6.84 2.23
N LEU A 36 -8.36 6.59 2.60
CA LEU A 36 -7.76 7.18 3.80
C LEU A 36 -7.74 8.71 3.76
N ALA A 37 -7.35 9.30 2.63
CA ALA A 37 -7.18 10.74 2.49
C ALA A 37 -8.51 11.51 2.56
N PHE A 38 -9.57 10.95 1.96
CA PHE A 38 -10.82 11.68 1.72
C PHE A 38 -12.03 11.13 2.48
N CYS A 39 -12.08 9.84 2.80
CA CYS A 39 -13.25 9.23 3.46
C CYS A 39 -13.08 9.13 4.99
N SER A 40 -11.87 9.35 5.52
CA SER A 40 -11.59 9.38 6.96
C SER A 40 -12.18 8.17 7.72
N PRO A 41 -11.77 6.93 7.38
CA PRO A 41 -12.31 5.74 8.04
C PRO A 41 -12.06 5.78 9.54
N THR A 42 -13.02 5.33 10.34
CA THR A 42 -12.98 5.38 11.81
C THR A 42 -11.87 4.51 12.37
N ASN A 43 -11.53 3.40 11.71
CA ASN A 43 -10.44 2.52 12.14
C ASN A 43 -9.53 2.12 10.96
N PRO A 44 -8.58 2.99 10.57
CA PRO A 44 -7.62 2.71 9.51
C PRO A 44 -6.79 1.45 9.77
N THR A 45 -6.45 1.18 11.03
CA THR A 45 -5.63 0.01 11.41
C THR A 45 -6.35 -1.30 11.14
N LEU A 46 -7.62 -1.43 11.54
CA LEU A 46 -8.40 -2.63 11.23
C LEU A 46 -8.63 -2.80 9.73
N LEU A 47 -8.86 -1.69 9.02
CA LEU A 47 -9.02 -1.71 7.57
C LEU A 47 -7.74 -2.21 6.88
N TRP A 48 -6.58 -1.71 7.31
CA TRP A 48 -5.29 -2.20 6.84
C TRP A 48 -5.11 -3.69 7.12
N GLU A 49 -5.35 -4.15 8.35
CA GLU A 49 -5.19 -5.57 8.72
C GLU A 49 -6.06 -6.49 7.87
N LYS A 50 -7.28 -6.05 7.51
CA LYS A 50 -8.19 -6.80 6.65
C LYS A 50 -7.68 -6.92 5.22
N PHE A 51 -7.19 -5.84 4.62
CA PHE A 51 -6.85 -5.78 3.19
C PHE A 51 -5.34 -5.95 2.90
N GLU A 52 -4.48 -6.02 3.90
CA GLU A 52 -3.03 -6.21 3.74
C GLU A 52 -2.65 -7.40 2.83
N PRO A 53 -3.30 -8.58 2.93
CA PRO A 53 -3.01 -9.70 2.04
C PRO A 53 -3.27 -9.38 0.55
N ASP A 54 -4.32 -8.62 0.26
CA ASP A 54 -4.67 -8.23 -1.11
C ASP A 54 -3.77 -7.11 -1.63
N LEU A 55 -3.44 -6.16 -0.77
CA LEU A 55 -2.53 -5.03 -1.08
C LEU A 55 -1.09 -5.49 -1.31
N SER A 56 -0.69 -6.63 -0.76
CA SER A 56 0.66 -7.21 -0.86
C SER A 56 0.80 -8.32 -1.90
N ARG A 57 -0.29 -8.71 -2.57
CA ARG A 57 -0.38 -9.90 -3.42
C ARG A 57 0.69 -9.97 -4.52
N ASP A 58 1.05 -8.83 -5.13
CA ASP A 58 2.10 -8.74 -6.15
C ASP A 58 3.50 -9.00 -5.57
N PHE A 59 3.79 -8.49 -4.39
CA PHE A 59 5.03 -8.78 -3.68
C PHE A 59 5.10 -10.24 -3.23
N GLU A 60 3.98 -10.82 -2.80
CA GLU A 60 3.91 -12.22 -2.40
C GLU A 60 4.17 -13.17 -3.57
N TRP A 61 3.58 -12.89 -4.73
CA TRP A 61 3.85 -13.62 -5.97
C TRP A 61 5.35 -13.54 -6.33
N SER A 62 5.97 -12.38 -6.10
CA SER A 62 7.38 -12.16 -6.39
C SER A 62 8.35 -12.87 -5.43
N LYS A 63 7.89 -13.48 -4.32
CA LYS A 63 8.76 -14.11 -3.30
C LYS A 63 9.73 -15.14 -3.89
N GLY A 64 9.33 -15.85 -4.95
CA GLY A 64 10.20 -16.80 -5.66
C GLY A 64 11.38 -16.16 -6.41
N ILE A 65 11.32 -14.85 -6.66
CA ILE A 65 12.29 -14.09 -7.46
C ILE A 65 13.08 -13.11 -6.57
N THR A 66 12.44 -12.47 -5.60
CA THR A 66 12.99 -11.31 -4.86
C THR A 66 13.45 -11.62 -3.44
N GLN A 67 13.16 -12.81 -2.89
CA GLN A 67 13.52 -13.23 -1.52
C GLN A 67 13.09 -12.25 -0.40
N PHE A 68 12.03 -11.45 -0.62
CA PHE A 68 11.57 -10.53 0.42
C PHE A 68 10.97 -11.27 1.63
N THR A 69 11.35 -10.83 2.84
CA THR A 69 10.69 -11.25 4.08
C THR A 69 9.30 -10.62 4.17
N ALA A 70 8.41 -11.23 4.96
CA ALA A 70 7.08 -10.66 5.21
C ALA A 70 7.15 -9.22 5.75
N GLU A 71 8.18 -8.91 6.55
CA GLU A 71 8.41 -7.56 7.07
C GLU A 71 8.78 -6.56 5.96
N GLN A 72 9.62 -6.96 5.01
CA GLN A 72 9.99 -6.13 3.86
C GLN A 72 8.81 -5.89 2.91
N ILE A 73 7.96 -6.90 2.71
CA ILE A 73 6.74 -6.76 1.91
C ILE A 73 5.81 -5.73 2.53
N LYS A 74 5.55 -5.83 3.84
CA LYS A 74 4.73 -4.84 4.55
C LYS A 74 5.30 -3.44 4.44
N ARG A 75 6.63 -3.25 4.57
CA ARG A 75 7.27 -1.94 4.35
C ARG A 75 7.02 -1.40 2.96
N ASN A 76 7.25 -2.21 1.93
CA ASN A 76 7.09 -1.77 0.54
C ASN A 76 5.66 -1.33 0.25
N VAL A 77 4.67 -2.09 0.71
CA VAL A 77 3.25 -1.76 0.55
C VAL A 77 2.90 -0.46 1.27
N LEU A 78 3.32 -0.31 2.53
CA LEU A 78 3.10 0.92 3.31
C LEU A 78 3.80 2.13 2.67
N GLN A 79 4.99 1.95 2.10
CA GLN A 79 5.71 3.01 1.39
C GLN A 79 4.99 3.44 0.11
N ASP A 80 4.46 2.50 -0.66
CA ASP A 80 3.69 2.79 -1.88
C ASP A 80 2.40 3.57 -1.53
N ILE A 81 1.72 3.17 -0.44
CA ILE A 81 0.55 3.89 0.09
C ILE A 81 0.94 5.28 0.57
N ASN A 82 2.03 5.41 1.35
CA ASN A 82 2.49 6.71 1.84
C ASN A 82 2.88 7.64 0.69
N THR A 83 3.53 7.13 -0.35
CA THR A 83 3.85 7.92 -1.55
C THR A 83 2.58 8.47 -2.19
N SER A 84 1.52 7.67 -2.26
CA SER A 84 0.21 8.12 -2.77
C SER A 84 -0.42 9.17 -1.86
N LEU A 85 -0.32 9.01 -0.53
CA LEU A 85 -0.81 9.99 0.45
C LEU A 85 -0.04 11.31 0.38
N GLU A 86 1.29 11.27 0.22
CA GLU A 86 2.15 12.46 0.07
C GLU A 86 1.72 13.30 -1.13
N LEU A 87 1.35 12.66 -2.26
CA LEU A 87 0.80 13.34 -3.43
C LEU A 87 -0.54 14.04 -3.15
N MET A 88 -1.28 13.59 -2.14
CA MET A 88 -2.54 14.18 -1.67
C MET A 88 -2.32 15.17 -0.51
N GLY A 89 -1.07 15.48 -0.15
CA GLY A 89 -0.74 16.36 0.98
C GLY A 89 -1.01 15.74 2.35
N LYS A 90 -1.06 14.41 2.45
CA LYS A 90 -1.26 13.63 3.68
C LYS A 90 0.00 12.83 4.01
N SER A 91 0.12 12.34 5.24
CA SER A 91 1.18 11.39 5.64
C SER A 91 0.53 10.14 6.21
N ILE A 92 1.14 8.97 5.97
CA ILE A 92 0.68 7.72 6.58
C ILE A 92 0.76 7.74 8.11
N ASP A 93 1.65 8.56 8.67
CA ASP A 93 1.85 8.69 10.12
C ASP A 93 0.59 9.22 10.83
N SER A 94 -0.28 9.94 10.13
CA SER A 94 -1.55 10.43 10.70
C SER A 94 -2.59 9.35 10.92
N TYR A 95 -2.37 8.13 10.41
CA TYR A 95 -3.35 7.05 10.42
C TYR A 95 -2.98 5.91 11.38
N HIS A 96 -1.86 6.02 12.10
CA HIS A 96 -1.37 4.98 13.03
C HIS A 96 -1.35 3.56 12.43
N LEU A 97 -1.10 3.44 11.13
CA LEU A 97 -1.03 2.17 10.40
C LEU A 97 0.26 1.39 10.68
N ILE A 98 1.20 2.04 11.35
CA ILE A 98 2.56 1.58 11.55
C ILE A 98 2.70 1.09 13.00
N PRO A 99 2.97 -0.21 13.24
CA PRO A 99 3.50 -0.63 14.54
C PRO A 99 4.84 0.09 14.75
N GLU A 100 5.02 0.74 15.89
CA GLU A 100 6.13 1.62 16.36
C GLU A 100 7.58 1.33 15.87
N LYS A 101 7.84 0.14 15.32
CA LYS A 101 9.12 -0.37 14.82
C LYS A 101 9.47 0.00 13.35
N PHE A 102 8.63 0.74 12.65
CA PHE A 102 8.76 1.01 11.21
C PHE A 102 8.92 2.50 10.91
N GLN A 103 9.88 3.17 11.55
CA GLN A 103 10.29 4.49 11.08
C GLN A 103 10.76 4.38 9.63
N LEU A 104 9.99 4.96 8.71
CA LEU A 104 10.30 5.04 7.29
C LEU A 104 11.52 5.95 7.12
N SER A 105 12.71 5.42 7.36
CA SER A 105 13.95 6.11 7.03
C SER A 105 13.97 6.35 5.52
N HIS A 106 14.18 7.60 5.12
CA HIS A 106 14.17 8.14 3.76
C HIS A 106 15.12 7.45 2.73
N THR A 107 15.75 6.34 3.08
CA THR A 107 16.85 5.68 2.37
C THR A 107 16.43 4.55 1.41
N GLU A 108 15.13 4.29 1.20
CA GLU A 108 14.69 3.24 0.24
C GLU A 108 14.25 3.79 -1.14
N LYS A 109 14.14 5.12 -1.33
CA LYS A 109 13.86 5.71 -2.66
C LYS A 109 15.00 5.49 -3.65
N LEU A 110 16.25 5.40 -3.19
CA LEU A 110 17.44 5.21 -4.05
C LEU A 110 17.59 3.77 -4.58
N THR A 111 17.06 2.76 -3.89
CA THR A 111 17.22 1.36 -4.29
C THR A 111 16.22 0.91 -5.35
N LYS A 112 15.00 1.49 -5.38
CA LYS A 112 13.99 1.19 -6.40
C LYS A 112 14.39 1.72 -7.79
N GLU A 113 15.06 2.87 -7.88
CA GLU A 113 15.57 3.43 -9.15
C GLU A 113 16.73 2.60 -9.72
N LEU A 114 17.64 2.10 -8.89
CA LEU A 114 18.76 1.27 -9.36
C LEU A 114 18.34 -0.14 -9.78
N GLN A 115 17.26 -0.69 -9.20
CA GLN A 115 16.74 -2.01 -9.57
C GLN A 115 15.94 -1.99 -10.87
N SER A 116 15.17 -0.93 -11.14
CA SER A 116 14.47 -0.77 -12.42
C SER A 116 15.44 -0.60 -13.59
N GLU A 117 16.54 0.13 -13.41
CA GLU A 117 17.61 0.23 -14.42
C GLU A 117 18.28 -1.13 -14.69
N LYS A 118 18.56 -1.93 -13.65
CA LYS A 118 19.19 -3.25 -13.82
C LYS A 118 18.30 -4.25 -14.55
N ILE A 119 16.99 -4.22 -14.30
CA ILE A 119 16.01 -5.06 -15.01
C ILE A 119 15.89 -4.62 -16.47
N PHE A 120 15.83 -3.31 -16.72
CA PHE A 120 15.77 -2.76 -18.08
C PHE A 120 17.05 -3.04 -18.90
N LEU A 121 18.23 -2.95 -18.29
CA LEU A 121 19.51 -3.29 -18.92
C LEU A 121 19.65 -4.79 -19.22
N SER A 122 19.08 -5.65 -18.37
CA SER A 122 19.08 -7.10 -18.59
C SER A 122 18.18 -7.51 -19.77
N LEU A 123 17.06 -6.81 -19.97
CA LEU A 123 16.16 -7.05 -21.10
C LEU A 123 16.77 -6.60 -22.44
N LYS A 124 17.53 -5.50 -22.46
CA LYS A 124 18.24 -5.03 -23.67
C LYS A 124 19.39 -5.93 -24.15
N LYS A 125 19.83 -6.91 -23.35
CA LYS A 125 20.85 -7.89 -23.77
C LYS A 125 20.27 -9.14 -24.46
N ILE A 126 18.94 -9.28 -24.45
CA ILE A 126 18.22 -10.46 -24.98
C ILE A 126 17.53 -10.13 -26.32
N CYS A 127 17.49 -8.87 -26.73
CA CYS A 127 17.14 -8.42 -28.09
C CYS A 127 18.41 -7.99 -28.84
#